data_AF-A0A211ZGS0-F1
#
_entry.id   AF-A0A211ZGS0-F1
#
_cell.length_a   1.000
_cell.length_b   1.000
_cell.length_c   1.000
_cell.angle_alpha   90.00
_cell.angle_beta   90.00
_cell.angle_gamma   90.00
#
_symmetry.space_group_name_H-M   'P 1'
#
loop_
_entity.id
_entity.type
_entity.pdbx_description
1 polymer ?
#
loop_
_entity_poly.entity_id
_entity_poly.type
_entity_poly.pdbx_seq_one_letter_code
_entity_poly.pdbx_strand_id
1 'polypeptide(L)'
;MGHNGALARDADPLSICRNVTVAGRRTSVRMEVVFWDGLMEICAREQIGLNEICTRIDAARKGSGLTGALRVFVLCYFRELTRRPAPVQPPVHASVQTPPALLAAALEGVIGARA
;
A
#
# COMPACT_ATOMS: atom_id res chain seq x y z
N MET A 1 -16.56 -42.06 -13.44
CA MET A 1 -15.26 -41.43 -13.12
C MET A 1 -15.41 -39.92 -13.20
N GLY A 2 -15.54 -39.25 -12.05
CA GLY A 2 -15.49 -37.79 -11.97
C GLY A 2 -14.28 -37.41 -11.12
N HIS A 3 -13.13 -37.18 -11.74
CA HIS A 3 -11.96 -36.69 -11.03
C HIS A 3 -12.11 -35.17 -10.84
N ASN A 4 -12.33 -34.85 -9.58
CA ASN A 4 -12.53 -33.55 -8.96
C ASN A 4 -11.46 -32.52 -9.39
N GLY A 5 -11.80 -31.63 -10.33
CA GLY A 5 -10.94 -30.54 -10.81
C GLY A 5 -10.97 -29.28 -9.93
N ALA A 6 -10.82 -29.43 -8.61
CA ALA A 6 -11.01 -28.32 -7.64
C ALA A 6 -9.89 -28.17 -6.61
N LEU A 7 -8.65 -28.59 -6.90
CA LEU A 7 -7.52 -28.51 -5.97
C LEU A 7 -6.30 -27.90 -6.67
N ALA A 8 -6.17 -26.57 -6.65
CA ALA A 8 -4.91 -25.78 -6.76
C ALA A 8 -5.17 -24.31 -7.18
N ARG A 9 -6.11 -23.61 -6.54
CA ARG A 9 -6.15 -22.12 -6.63
C ARG A 9 -5.38 -21.45 -5.48
N ASP A 10 -4.80 -22.24 -4.60
CA ASP A 10 -4.28 -21.79 -3.32
C ASP A 10 -2.75 -21.91 -3.26
N ALA A 11 -2.15 -20.77 -2.91
CA ALA A 11 -0.73 -20.49 -2.71
C ALA A 11 0.09 -20.20 -3.98
N ASP A 12 -0.19 -19.07 -4.62
CA ASP A 12 0.92 -18.29 -5.15
C ASP A 12 1.87 -17.98 -3.98
N PRO A 13 3.11 -18.53 -3.96
CA PRO A 13 4.02 -18.41 -2.84
C PRO A 13 4.43 -16.96 -2.57
N LEU A 14 4.22 -16.07 -3.55
CA LEU A 14 4.52 -14.65 -3.42
C LEU A 14 3.37 -13.88 -2.77
N SER A 15 2.17 -14.45 -2.63
CA SER A 15 0.99 -13.77 -2.10
C SER A 15 0.54 -14.30 -0.74
N ILE A 16 0.15 -13.39 0.16
CA ILE A 16 -0.40 -13.74 1.47
C ILE A 16 -1.72 -12.99 1.69
N CYS A 17 -2.63 -13.63 2.44
CA CYS A 17 -3.89 -13.03 2.87
C CYS A 17 -3.74 -12.49 4.30
N ARG A 18 -4.08 -11.21 4.52
CA ARG A 18 -4.13 -10.59 5.85
C ARG A 18 -5.50 -9.95 6.07
N ASN A 19 -5.91 -9.91 7.34
CA ASN A 19 -7.10 -9.19 7.76
C ASN A 19 -6.72 -7.77 8.16
N VAL A 20 -7.42 -6.78 7.61
CA VAL A 20 -7.33 -5.37 7.99
C VAL A 20 -8.71 -4.85 8.35
N THR A 21 -8.77 -3.74 9.07
CA THR A 21 -10.03 -3.01 9.32
C THR A 21 -10.06 -1.77 8.44
N VAL A 22 -11.09 -1.66 7.60
CA VAL A 22 -11.27 -0.58 6.63
C VAL A 22 -12.62 0.08 6.88
N ALA A 23 -12.63 1.35 7.26
CA ALA A 23 -13.86 2.08 7.62
C ALA A 23 -14.74 1.29 8.62
N GLY A 24 -14.13 0.66 9.63
CA GLY A 24 -14.81 -0.16 10.64
C GLY A 24 -15.19 -1.58 10.20
N ARG A 25 -14.97 -1.95 8.92
CA ARG A 25 -15.27 -3.28 8.40
C ARG A 25 -14.02 -4.15 8.37
N ARG A 26 -14.09 -5.38 8.91
CA ARG A 26 -13.02 -6.37 8.73
C ARG A 26 -12.98 -6.81 7.27
N THR A 27 -11.81 -6.74 6.64
CA THR A 27 -11.61 -7.05 5.23
C THR A 27 -10.39 -7.94 5.06
N SER A 28 -10.57 -9.09 4.41
CA SER A 28 -9.48 -9.99 4.01
C SER A 28 -8.89 -9.49 2.69
N VAL A 29 -7.61 -9.17 2.69
CA VAL A 29 -6.88 -8.72 1.50
C VAL A 29 -5.80 -9.75 1.18
N ARG A 30 -5.78 -10.27 -0.05
CA ARG A 30 -4.70 -11.10 -0.58
C ARG A 30 -3.87 -10.29 -1.57
N MET A 31 -2.58 -10.16 -1.31
CA MET A 31 -1.62 -9.54 -2.22
C MET A 31 -0.19 -10.02 -1.96
N GLU A 32 0.72 -9.64 -2.83
CA GLU A 32 2.11 -10.04 -2.81
C GLU A 32 2.80 -9.52 -1.55
N VAL A 33 3.70 -10.32 -0.98
CA VAL A 33 4.44 -10.02 0.26
C VAL A 33 5.17 -8.68 0.15
N VAL A 34 5.77 -8.40 -1.00
CA VAL A 34 6.50 -7.13 -1.24
C VAL A 34 5.62 -5.89 -1.08
N PHE A 35 4.32 -5.95 -1.44
CA PHE A 35 3.41 -4.83 -1.22
C PHE A 35 2.99 -4.70 0.24
N TRP A 36 2.89 -5.82 0.97
CA TRP A 36 2.66 -5.77 2.41
C TRP A 36 3.84 -5.13 3.14
N ASP A 37 5.06 -5.51 2.78
CA ASP A 37 6.27 -4.96 3.37
C ASP A 37 6.39 -3.46 3.06
N GLY A 38 6.13 -3.07 1.80
CA GLY A 38 6.09 -1.66 1.40
C GLY A 38 5.04 -0.85 2.18
N LEU A 39 3.83 -1.38 2.40
CA LEU A 39 2.81 -0.72 3.25
C LEU A 39 3.30 -0.55 4.68
N MET A 40 3.92 -1.56 5.28
CA MET A 40 4.44 -1.47 6.65
C MET A 40 5.56 -0.43 6.76
N GLU A 41 6.41 -0.33 5.74
CA GLU A 41 7.45 0.69 5.65
C GLU A 41 6.85 2.11 5.57
N ILE A 42 5.79 2.28 4.78
CA ILE A 42 5.05 3.55 4.70
C ILE A 42 4.40 3.88 6.05
N CYS A 43 3.78 2.90 6.72
CA CYS A 43 3.20 3.07 8.06
C CYS A 43 4.24 3.60 9.05
N ALA A 44 5.45 3.01 9.04
CA ALA A 44 6.54 3.43 9.91
C ALA A 44 7.05 4.83 9.57
N ARG A 45 7.18 5.18 8.29
CA ARG A 45 7.63 6.52 7.86
C ARG A 45 6.66 7.63 8.19
N GLU A 46 5.36 7.36 7.99
CA GLU A 46 4.30 8.35 8.18
C GLU A 46 3.76 8.38 9.63
N GLN A 47 4.18 7.43 10.47
CA GLN A 47 3.64 7.23 11.83
C GLN A 47 2.11 7.06 11.83
N ILE A 48 1.60 6.31 10.85
CA ILE A 48 0.17 6.00 10.68
C ILE A 48 -0.03 4.50 10.68
N GLY A 49 -1.07 4.02 11.36
CA GLY A 49 -1.40 2.59 11.41
C GLY A 49 -1.90 2.05 10.07
N LEU A 50 -1.67 0.75 9.83
CA LEU A 50 -2.07 0.05 8.60
C LEU A 50 -3.58 0.20 8.29
N ASN A 51 -4.44 0.05 9.30
CA ASN A 51 -5.90 0.18 9.14
C ASN A 51 -6.31 1.59 8.70
N GLU A 52 -5.62 2.62 9.19
CA GLU A 52 -5.88 4.01 8.84
C GLU A 52 -5.43 4.30 7.40
N ILE A 53 -4.24 3.84 7.00
CA ILE A 53 -3.79 3.92 5.60
C ILE A 53 -4.78 3.20 4.66
N CYS A 54 -5.19 1.98 5.01
CA CYS A 54 -6.17 1.24 4.21
C CYS A 54 -7.51 1.98 4.12
N THR A 55 -7.97 2.61 5.20
CA THR A 55 -9.21 3.40 5.22
C THR A 55 -9.10 4.65 4.33
N ARG A 56 -7.96 5.36 4.35
CA ARG A 56 -7.73 6.51 3.46
C ARG A 56 -7.71 6.12 1.99
N ILE A 57 -7.08 4.99 1.66
CA ILE A 57 -7.04 4.45 0.30
C ILE A 57 -8.44 3.99 -0.14
N ASP A 58 -9.21 3.37 0.76
CA ASP A 58 -10.60 2.97 0.51
C ASP A 58 -11.52 4.16 0.23
N ALA A 59 -11.29 5.30 0.90
CA ALA A 59 -12.01 6.54 0.66
C ALA A 59 -11.59 7.23 -0.66
N ALA A 60 -10.31 7.12 -1.04
CA ALA A 60 -9.77 7.77 -2.23
C ALA A 60 -10.04 7.00 -3.54
N ARG A 61 -10.17 5.66 -3.48
CA ARG A 61 -10.33 4.82 -4.67
C ARG A 61 -11.68 5.10 -5.38
N LYS A 62 -11.63 5.44 -6.68
CA LYS A 62 -12.82 5.71 -7.52
C LYS A 62 -13.46 4.43 -8.07
N GLY A 63 -13.81 3.49 -7.19
CA GLY A 63 -14.47 2.23 -7.55
C GLY A 63 -13.54 1.08 -7.96
N SER A 64 -12.22 1.30 -8.00
CA SER A 64 -11.25 0.21 -8.15
C SER A 64 -11.25 -0.71 -6.93
N GLY A 65 -10.91 -1.99 -7.10
CA GLY A 65 -10.80 -2.94 -5.99
C GLY A 65 -9.71 -2.51 -5.00
N LEU A 66 -9.96 -2.71 -3.70
CA LEU A 66 -9.04 -2.29 -2.62
C LEU A 66 -7.62 -2.81 -2.83
N THR A 67 -7.44 -4.09 -3.20
CA THR A 67 -6.12 -4.68 -3.43
C THR A 67 -5.35 -3.98 -4.55
N GLY A 68 -6.02 -3.63 -5.66
CA GLY A 68 -5.40 -2.88 -6.75
C GLY A 68 -4.99 -1.47 -6.31
N ALA A 69 -5.88 -0.80 -5.57
CA ALA A 69 -5.61 0.53 -5.02
C ALA A 69 -4.41 0.53 -4.06
N LEU A 70 -4.28 -0.48 -3.19
CA LEU A 70 -3.14 -0.63 -2.28
C LEU A 70 -1.81 -0.78 -3.03
N ARG A 71 -1.77 -1.60 -4.09
CA ARG A 71 -0.57 -1.77 -4.91
C ARG A 71 -0.15 -0.48 -5.60
N VAL A 72 -1.12 0.23 -6.20
CA VAL A 72 -0.87 1.53 -6.85
C VAL A 72 -0.38 2.55 -5.83
N PHE A 73 -0.99 2.62 -4.66
CA PHE A 73 -0.59 3.51 -3.58
C PHE A 73 0.89 3.32 -3.20
N VAL A 74 1.29 2.07 -2.91
CA VAL A 74 2.68 1.75 -2.53
C VAL A 74 3.65 2.21 -3.62
N LEU A 75 3.34 1.88 -4.89
CA LEU A 75 4.18 2.28 -6.02
C LEU A 75 4.28 3.81 -6.14
N CYS A 76 3.15 4.53 -6.06
CA CYS A 76 3.12 5.98 -6.15
C CYS A 76 3.92 6.65 -5.03
N TYR A 77 3.79 6.14 -3.80
CA TYR A 77 4.53 6.65 -2.65
C TYR A 77 6.05 6.58 -2.86
N PHE A 78 6.57 5.41 -3.24
CA PHE A 78 8.02 5.25 -3.46
C PHE A 78 8.52 5.96 -4.73
N ARG A 79 7.68 6.09 -5.77
CA ARG A 79 8.01 6.93 -6.93
C ARG A 79 8.13 8.40 -6.56
N GLU A 80 7.30 8.89 -5.64
CA GLU A 80 7.40 10.28 -5.20
C GLU A 80 8.62 10.49 -4.30
N LEU A 81 8.95 9.52 -3.44
CA LEU A 81 10.18 9.54 -2.63
C LEU A 81 11.44 9.63 -3.51
N THR A 82 11.45 8.97 -4.68
CA THR A 82 12.58 8.98 -5.62
C THR A 82 12.59 10.20 -6.55
N ARG A 83 11.43 10.81 -6.83
CA ARG A 83 11.34 12.06 -7.63
C ARG A 83 11.86 13.27 -6.88
N ARG A 84 11.76 13.29 -5.55
CA ARG A 84 12.32 14.36 -4.73
C ARG A 84 13.82 14.15 -4.60
N PRO A 85 14.69 14.98 -5.21
CA PRO A 85 16.12 14.85 -4.96
C PRO A 85 16.35 15.03 -3.46
N ALA A 86 17.01 14.05 -2.83
CA ALA A 86 17.45 14.19 -1.45
C ALA A 86 18.24 15.50 -1.34
N PRO A 87 18.02 16.35 -0.32
CA PRO A 87 18.89 17.49 -0.09
C PRO A 87 20.32 16.97 0.00
N VAL A 88 21.20 17.45 -0.89
CA VAL A 88 22.64 17.16 -0.81
C VAL A 88 23.17 17.85 0.44
N GLN A 89 23.03 17.23 1.61
CA GLN A 89 23.62 17.68 2.86
C GLN A 89 24.34 16.49 3.53
N PRO A 90 25.64 16.63 3.89
CA PRO A 90 26.35 15.59 4.63
C PRO A 90 25.77 15.44 6.05
N PRO A 91 25.89 14.26 6.68
CA PRO A 91 25.11 13.92 7.86
C PRO A 91 25.74 14.52 9.11
N VAL A 92 25.13 15.55 9.68
CA VAL A 92 25.33 15.87 11.10
C VAL A 92 23.94 16.07 11.71
N HIS A 93 23.40 15.01 12.30
CA HIS A 93 22.16 15.03 13.10
C HIS A 93 20.85 15.42 12.38
N ALA A 94 20.44 14.68 11.35
CA ALA A 94 19.11 14.86 10.77
C ALA A 94 18.11 13.84 11.33
N SER A 95 17.27 14.27 12.27
CA SER A 95 15.99 13.64 12.57
C SER A 95 15.22 13.48 11.25
N VAL A 96 14.98 12.24 10.81
CA VAL A 96 14.21 11.96 9.58
C VAL A 96 12.76 12.33 9.85
N GLN A 97 12.42 13.59 9.65
CA GLN A 97 11.04 14.05 9.57
C GLN A 97 10.62 13.91 8.10
N THR A 98 9.93 12.82 7.77
CA THR A 98 9.25 12.68 6.48
C THR A 98 8.02 13.61 6.51
N PRO A 99 7.87 14.60 5.60
CA PRO A 99 6.73 15.49 5.65
C PRO A 99 5.45 14.84 5.07
N PRO A 100 4.25 15.25 5.57
CA PRO A 100 2.92 14.74 5.15
C PRO A 100 2.58 14.86 3.66
N ALA A 101 3.45 15.47 2.85
CA ALA A 101 3.26 15.68 1.41
C ALA A 101 3.32 14.38 0.59
N LEU A 102 4.09 13.37 1.03
CA LEU A 102 4.22 12.11 0.26
C LEU A 102 2.96 11.27 0.31
N LEU A 103 2.33 11.18 1.49
CA LEU A 103 1.07 10.48 1.65
C LEU A 103 -0.03 11.08 0.78
N ALA A 104 -0.16 12.42 0.79
CA ALA A 104 -1.14 13.12 -0.02
C ALA A 104 -0.90 12.89 -1.52
N ALA A 105 0.35 13.04 -2.00
CA ALA A 105 0.69 12.79 -3.40
C ALA A 105 0.45 11.34 -3.84
N ALA A 106 0.72 10.37 -2.97
CA ALA A 106 0.45 8.96 -3.24
C ALA A 106 -1.07 8.66 -3.34
N LEU A 107 -1.89 9.27 -2.48
CA LEU A 107 -3.35 9.16 -2.54
C LEU A 107 -3.92 9.78 -3.83
N GLU A 108 -3.39 10.92 -4.29
CA GLU A 108 -3.75 11.49 -5.60
C GLU A 108 -3.39 10.54 -6.76
N GLY A 109 -2.25 9.84 -6.65
CA GLY A 109 -1.87 8.80 -7.61
C GLY A 109 -2.87 7.65 -7.71
N VAL A 110 -3.50 7.27 -6.58
CA VAL A 110 -4.58 6.26 -6.56
C VAL A 110 -5.83 6.75 -7.28
N ILE A 111 -6.13 8.06 -7.18
CA ILE A 111 -7.27 8.70 -7.86
C ILE A 111 -7.06 8.77 -9.38
N GLY A 112 -5.81 8.99 -9.82
CA GLY A 112 -5.44 9.19 -11.23
C GLY A 112 -5.18 7.91 -12.04
N ALA A 113 -5.05 6.75 -11.39
CA ALA A 113 -4.91 5.46 -12.06
C ALA A 113 -6.23 5.10 -12.76
N ARG A 114 -6.35 5.45 -14.05
CA ARG A 114 -7.53 5.17 -14.87
C ARG A 114 -7.77 3.65 -14.93
N ALA A 115 -8.97 3.24 -14.57
CA ALA A 115 -9.53 1.91 -14.89
C ALA A 115 -9.90 1.83 -16.37
#